data_AF-A0A530M5T5-F1
#
_entry.id   AF-A0A530M5T5-F1
#
_cell.length_a   1.000
_cell.length_b   1.000
_cell.length_c   1.000
_cell.angle_alpha   90.00
_cell.angle_beta   90.00
_cell.angle_gamma   90.00
#
_symmetry.space_group_name_H-M   'P 1'
#
loop_
_entity.id
_entity.type
_entity.pdbx_description
1 polymer ?
#
loop_
_entity_poly.entity_id
_entity_poly.type
_entity_poly.pdbx_seq_one_letter_code
_entity_poly.pdbx_strand_id
1 'polypeptide(L)'
;LATGAWIKRYNDTLGQTPGHWHELLSERLGEVGRGTVIRPPFFCDYGFNIRIGANAYINFNCVILDVVEVTIGQGTAIGPAVQIYTADHPHDPEQRQAGLQVGRPVRIGSRVW
;
A
#
# COMPACT_ATOMS: atom_id res chain seq x y z
N LEU A 1 7.94 -11.71 5.94
CA LEU A 1 7.31 -10.37 5.81
C LEU A 1 6.28 -10.22 6.92
N ALA A 2 6.28 -9.09 7.63
CA ALA A 2 5.42 -8.85 8.80
C ALA A 2 3.91 -8.98 8.49
N THR A 3 3.52 -8.91 7.21
CA THR A 3 2.13 -8.94 6.74
C THR A 3 1.76 -10.21 5.94
N GLY A 4 2.66 -11.20 5.84
CA GLY A 4 2.54 -12.30 4.87
C GLY A 4 1.22 -13.10 4.94
N ALA A 5 0.76 -13.47 6.13
CA ALA A 5 -0.49 -14.22 6.29
C ALA A 5 -1.73 -13.38 5.96
N TRP A 6 -1.74 -12.10 6.35
CA TRP A 6 -2.82 -11.17 6.06
C TRP A 6 -2.90 -10.90 4.55
N ILE A 7 -1.78 -10.62 3.90
CA ILE A 7 -1.80 -10.24 2.48
C ILE A 7 -2.19 -11.40 1.58
N LYS A 8 -1.84 -12.64 1.98
CA LYS A 8 -2.34 -13.84 1.31
C LYS A 8 -3.88 -13.91 1.42
N ARG A 9 -4.44 -13.78 2.62
CA ARG A 9 -5.90 -13.75 2.83
C ARG A 9 -6.57 -12.68 1.97
N TYR A 10 -6.03 -11.47 1.97
CA TYR A 10 -6.55 -10.37 1.17
C TYR A 10 -6.51 -10.67 -0.33
N ASN A 11 -5.40 -11.19 -0.84
CA ASN A 11 -5.25 -11.49 -2.26
C ASN A 11 -6.13 -12.67 -2.73
N ASP A 12 -6.51 -13.57 -1.83
CA ASP A 12 -7.42 -14.69 -2.11
C ASP A 12 -8.92 -14.27 -2.13
N THR A 13 -9.23 -12.97 -2.16
CA THR A 13 -10.62 -12.44 -2.14
C THR A 13 -11.15 -11.94 -3.48
N LEU A 14 -10.46 -12.23 -4.59
CA LEU A 14 -10.94 -11.84 -5.92
C LEU A 14 -12.35 -12.41 -6.17
N GLY A 15 -13.27 -11.54 -6.60
CA GLY A 15 -14.69 -11.89 -6.81
C GLY A 15 -15.60 -11.65 -5.60
N GLN A 16 -15.05 -11.25 -4.45
CA GLN A 16 -15.84 -10.84 -3.28
C GLN A 16 -16.24 -9.36 -3.35
N THR A 17 -16.95 -8.88 -2.34
CA THR A 17 -17.55 -7.53 -2.34
C THR A 17 -16.56 -6.46 -1.90
N PRO A 18 -16.73 -5.20 -2.36
CA PRO A 18 -15.94 -4.07 -1.86
C PRO A 18 -16.00 -3.88 -0.34
N GLY A 19 -17.13 -4.20 0.29
CA GLY A 19 -17.28 -4.13 1.75
C GLY A 19 -16.36 -5.12 2.46
N HIS A 20 -16.29 -6.36 1.97
CA HIS A 20 -15.39 -7.36 2.55
C HIS A 20 -13.91 -7.01 2.34
N TRP A 21 -13.54 -6.47 1.17
CA TRP A 21 -12.19 -5.95 0.98
C TRP A 21 -11.87 -4.83 1.96
N HIS A 22 -12.81 -3.90 2.20
CA HIS A 22 -12.62 -2.81 3.14
C HIS A 22 -12.39 -3.28 4.58
N GLU A 23 -13.12 -4.30 5.04
CA GLU A 23 -12.90 -4.93 6.36
C GLU A 23 -11.47 -5.46 6.47
N LEU A 24 -11.03 -6.27 5.49
CA LEU A 24 -9.68 -6.83 5.48
C LEU A 24 -8.60 -5.74 5.40
N LEU A 25 -8.80 -4.70 4.58
CA LEU A 25 -7.87 -3.57 4.49
C LEU A 25 -7.77 -2.83 5.83
N SER A 26 -8.88 -2.68 6.55
CA SER A 26 -8.92 -2.02 7.86
C SER A 26 -8.24 -2.84 8.97
N GLU A 27 -8.08 -4.16 8.81
CA GLU A 27 -7.31 -4.99 9.75
C GLU A 27 -5.81 -4.63 9.75
N ARG A 28 -5.28 -4.05 8.67
CA ARG A 28 -3.83 -3.92 8.47
C ARG A 28 -3.34 -2.56 8.07
N LEU A 29 -4.09 -1.82 7.24
CA LEU A 29 -3.67 -0.49 6.81
C LEU A 29 -3.86 0.52 7.94
N GLY A 30 -3.00 1.53 7.99
CA GLY A 30 -3.04 2.55 9.03
C GLY A 30 -4.29 3.43 8.97
N GLU A 31 -4.83 3.64 7.76
CA GLU A 31 -6.12 4.29 7.54
C GLU A 31 -6.69 3.88 6.18
N VAL A 32 -8.00 3.58 6.14
CA VAL A 32 -8.73 3.32 4.91
C VAL A 32 -10.05 4.06 4.96
N GLY A 33 -10.18 5.12 4.17
CA GLY A 33 -11.41 5.89 4.10
C GLY A 33 -12.56 5.06 3.50
N ARG A 34 -13.79 5.36 3.93
CA ARG A 34 -15.02 4.74 3.41
C ARG A 34 -15.08 4.82 1.88
N GLY A 35 -15.58 3.77 1.25
CA GLY A 35 -15.75 3.69 -0.21
C GLY A 35 -14.44 3.46 -0.98
N THR A 36 -13.31 3.35 -0.30
CA THR A 36 -12.02 3.02 -0.91
C THR A 36 -12.00 1.58 -1.38
N VAL A 37 -11.49 1.37 -2.59
CA VAL A 37 -11.30 0.06 -3.19
C VAL A 37 -9.85 -0.11 -3.58
N ILE A 38 -9.22 -1.16 -3.08
CA ILE A 38 -8.00 -1.71 -3.65
C ILE A 38 -8.40 -3.02 -4.33
N ARG A 39 -7.92 -3.26 -5.54
CA ARG A 39 -8.21 -4.50 -6.28
C ARG A 39 -7.14 -5.55 -5.97
N PRO A 40 -7.50 -6.74 -5.45
CA PRO A 40 -6.54 -7.81 -5.30
C PRO A 40 -6.11 -8.35 -6.68
N PRO A 41 -4.83 -8.74 -6.88
CA PRO A 41 -3.82 -8.78 -5.83
C PRO A 41 -3.16 -7.41 -5.59
N PHE A 42 -2.77 -7.20 -4.34
CA PHE A 42 -2.06 -6.04 -3.79
C PHE A 42 -0.87 -6.52 -2.96
N PHE A 43 0.20 -5.73 -2.93
CA PHE A 43 1.43 -6.07 -2.21
C PHE A 43 1.92 -4.91 -1.34
N CYS A 44 2.34 -5.20 -0.11
CA CYS A 44 3.02 -4.25 0.78
C CYS A 44 3.96 -4.96 1.77
N ASP A 45 4.84 -4.18 2.40
CA ASP A 45 5.78 -4.70 3.41
C ASP A 45 5.11 -4.87 4.77
N TYR A 46 4.51 -3.78 5.26
CA TYR A 46 3.96 -3.66 6.60
C TYR A 46 2.46 -3.42 6.59
N GLY A 47 1.95 -2.60 5.67
CA GLY A 47 0.56 -2.15 5.59
C GLY A 47 0.22 -0.99 6.52
N PHE A 48 0.63 -1.03 7.79
CA PHE A 48 0.22 -0.03 8.79
C PHE A 48 0.74 1.39 8.53
N ASN A 49 1.75 1.56 7.67
CA ASN A 49 2.27 2.87 7.27
C ASN A 49 1.48 3.48 6.09
N ILE A 50 0.52 2.76 5.54
CA ILE A 50 -0.30 3.20 4.40
C ILE A 50 -1.59 3.84 4.92
N ARG A 51 -1.85 5.08 4.52
CA ARG A 51 -3.05 5.86 4.84
C ARG A 51 -3.74 6.31 3.57
N ILE A 52 -5.01 5.94 3.40
CA ILE A 52 -5.77 6.18 2.17
C ILE A 52 -7.06 6.91 2.52
N GLY A 53 -7.29 8.08 1.92
CA GLY A 53 -8.52 8.86 2.06
C GLY A 53 -9.74 8.18 1.44
N ALA A 54 -10.94 8.72 1.69
CA ALA A 54 -12.20 8.14 1.22
C ALA A 54 -12.33 8.10 -0.31
N ASN A 55 -13.09 7.12 -0.81
CA ASN A 55 -13.40 6.94 -2.23
C ASN A 55 -12.18 6.85 -3.16
N ALA A 56 -11.02 6.42 -2.64
CA ALA A 56 -9.86 6.15 -3.50
C ALA A 56 -10.03 4.82 -4.24
N TYR A 57 -9.41 4.71 -5.42
CA TYR A 57 -9.42 3.50 -6.22
C TYR A 57 -7.99 3.10 -6.60
N ILE A 58 -7.56 1.90 -6.23
CA ILE A 58 -6.25 1.35 -6.58
C ILE A 58 -6.49 0.07 -7.37
N ASN A 59 -5.99 0.05 -8.61
CA ASN A 59 -6.22 -1.05 -9.52
C ASN A 59 -5.25 -2.23 -9.26
N PHE A 60 -5.41 -3.31 -10.01
CA PHE A 60 -4.72 -4.57 -9.84
C PHE A 60 -3.19 -4.47 -9.81
N ASN A 61 -2.57 -5.41 -9.11
CA ASN A 61 -1.12 -5.65 -9.13
C ASN A 61 -0.29 -4.47 -8.60
N CYS A 62 -0.86 -3.59 -7.81
CA CYS A 62 -0.11 -2.49 -7.21
C CYS A 62 0.79 -2.97 -6.07
N VAL A 63 1.97 -2.34 -5.96
CA VAL A 63 2.96 -2.59 -4.90
C VAL A 63 3.18 -1.30 -4.12
N ILE A 64 3.05 -1.35 -2.79
CA ILE A 64 3.35 -0.22 -1.91
C ILE A 64 4.35 -0.69 -0.83
N LEU A 65 5.63 -0.35 -1.00
CA LEU A 65 6.68 -0.66 -0.02
C LEU A 65 6.73 0.44 1.03
N ASP A 66 6.08 0.18 2.16
CA ASP A 66 5.76 1.14 3.22
C ASP A 66 6.70 1.01 4.43
N VAL A 67 8.01 1.06 4.19
CA VAL A 67 9.03 1.15 5.28
C VAL A 67 8.80 2.41 6.12
N VAL A 68 8.37 3.52 5.50
CA VAL A 68 7.83 4.71 6.18
C VAL A 68 6.48 5.14 5.57
N GLU A 69 5.90 6.22 6.08
CA GLU A 69 4.55 6.68 5.74
C GLU A 69 4.28 6.85 4.23
N VAL A 70 3.16 6.29 3.78
CA VAL A 70 2.55 6.55 2.47
C VAL A 70 1.16 7.13 2.68
N THR A 71 0.90 8.31 2.13
CA THR A 71 -0.43 8.94 2.17
C THR A 71 -1.01 9.08 0.77
N ILE A 72 -2.24 8.63 0.58
CA ILE A 72 -3.01 8.76 -0.66
C ILE A 72 -4.29 9.54 -0.35
N GLY A 73 -4.48 10.68 -1.01
CA GLY A 73 -5.63 11.55 -0.78
C GLY A 73 -6.97 10.94 -1.23
N GLN A 74 -8.06 11.57 -0.77
CA GLN A 74 -9.42 11.14 -1.10
C GLN A 74 -9.71 11.28 -2.60
N GLY A 75 -10.53 10.36 -3.14
CA GLY A 75 -10.96 10.38 -4.53
C GLY A 75 -9.83 10.19 -5.55
N THR A 76 -8.64 9.77 -5.12
CA THR A 76 -7.50 9.50 -5.99
C THR A 76 -7.64 8.14 -6.64
N ALA A 77 -7.33 8.06 -7.93
CA ALA A 77 -7.29 6.83 -8.70
C ALA A 77 -5.84 6.46 -9.02
N ILE A 78 -5.49 5.18 -8.90
CA ILE A 78 -4.18 4.64 -9.24
C ILE A 78 -4.37 3.51 -10.25
N GLY A 79 -3.67 3.63 -11.39
CA GLY A 79 -3.70 2.63 -12.47
C GLY A 79 -3.16 1.26 -12.06
N PRO A 80 -3.28 0.25 -12.94
CA PRO A 80 -2.78 -1.09 -12.65
C PRO A 80 -1.24 -1.12 -12.65
N ALA A 81 -0.67 -2.04 -11.88
CA ALA A 81 0.78 -2.27 -11.79
C ALA A 81 1.61 -1.03 -11.39
N VAL A 82 1.00 -0.04 -10.74
CA VAL A 82 1.72 1.09 -10.16
C VAL A 82 2.48 0.64 -8.92
N GLN A 83 3.69 1.16 -8.78
CA GLN A 83 4.58 0.82 -7.68
C GLN A 83 5.01 2.09 -6.94
N ILE A 84 4.77 2.11 -5.62
CA ILE A 84 5.06 3.24 -4.73
C ILE A 84 6.04 2.77 -3.67
N TYR A 85 7.22 3.35 -3.64
CA TYR A 85 8.28 2.92 -2.73
C TYR A 85 8.72 4.05 -1.83
N THR A 86 8.74 3.74 -0.53
CA THR A 86 9.38 4.59 0.49
C THR A 86 10.76 4.10 0.88
N ALA A 87 11.05 2.83 0.59
CA ALA A 87 12.32 2.19 0.86
C ALA A 87 13.39 2.67 -0.13
N ASP A 88 14.57 2.96 0.40
CA ASP A 88 15.79 3.25 -0.33
C ASP A 88 16.97 2.57 0.39
N HIS A 89 18.08 2.39 -0.33
CA HIS A 89 19.31 1.82 0.20
C HIS A 89 20.49 2.74 -0.06
N PRO A 90 21.47 2.80 0.85
CA PRO A 90 22.71 3.50 0.58
C PRO A 90 23.33 3.08 -0.75
N HIS A 91 23.84 4.06 -1.50
CA HIS A 91 24.58 3.80 -2.73
C HIS A 91 25.95 3.19 -2.44
N ASP A 92 26.51 3.49 -1.26
CA ASP A 92 27.74 2.89 -0.77
C ASP A 92 27.56 1.37 -0.58
N PRO A 93 28.39 0.53 -1.23
CA PRO A 93 28.23 -0.93 -1.17
C PRO A 93 28.41 -1.52 0.24
N GLU A 94 29.31 -0.99 1.06
CA GLU A 94 29.57 -1.50 2.41
C GLU A 94 28.36 -1.23 3.32
N GLN A 95 27.82 -0.01 3.24
CA GLN A 95 26.59 0.36 3.95
C GLN A 95 25.37 -0.46 3.50
N ARG A 96 25.25 -0.72 2.19
CA ARG A 96 24.17 -1.58 1.67
C ARG A 96 24.33 -3.03 2.10
N GLN A 97 25.56 -3.56 2.13
CA GLN A 97 25.86 -4.91 2.61
C GLN A 97 25.57 -5.06 4.11
N ALA A 98 25.73 -3.99 4.89
CA ALA A 98 25.34 -3.95 6.30
C ALA A 98 23.81 -3.96 6.51
N GLY A 99 23.00 -3.94 5.45
CA GLY A 99 21.55 -4.02 5.51
C GLY A 99 20.88 -2.70 5.89
N LEU A 100 21.59 -1.57 5.80
CA LEU A 100 21.02 -0.26 6.09
C LEU A 100 19.91 0.10 5.08
N GLN A 101 18.84 0.70 5.61
CA GLN A 101 17.68 1.16 4.86
C GLN A 101 17.41 2.62 5.20
N VAL A 102 16.98 3.38 4.20
CA VAL A 102 16.54 4.76 4.34
C VAL A 102 15.08 4.84 3.92
N GLY A 103 14.25 5.47 4.74
CA GLY A 103 12.85 5.70 4.42
C GLY A 103 12.59 7.14 3.99
N ARG A 104 11.91 7.34 2.87
CA ARG A 104 11.38 8.65 2.45
C ARG A 104 9.87 8.58 2.26
N PRO A 105 9.07 9.39 2.98
CA PRO A 105 7.62 9.35 2.83
C PRO A 105 7.15 9.71 1.43
N VAL A 106 6.06 9.07 0.97
CA VAL A 106 5.38 9.42 -0.29
C VAL A 106 4.01 10.00 0.01
N ARG A 107 3.68 11.13 -0.63
CA ARG A 107 2.40 11.83 -0.45
C ARG A 107 1.76 12.09 -1.81
N ILE A 108 0.66 11.40 -2.09
CA ILE A 108 -0.18 11.61 -3.26
C ILE A 108 -1.38 12.44 -2.83
N GLY A 109 -1.63 13.55 -3.53
CA GLY A 109 -2.73 14.46 -3.25
C GLY A 109 -4.12 13.84 -3.43
N SER A 110 -5.16 14.64 -3.23
CA SER A 110 -6.56 14.22 -3.42
C SER A 110 -7.01 14.45 -4.85
N ARG A 111 -7.87 13.58 -5.38
CA ARG A 111 -8.44 13.64 -6.75
C ARG A 111 -7.35 13.65 -7.84
N VAL A 112 -6.26 12.92 -7.60
CA VAL A 112 -5.19 12.68 -8.57
C VAL A 112 -5.54 11.42 -9.37
N TRP A 113 -5.02 11.31 -10.60
CA TRP A 113 -5.01 10.10 -11.42
C TRP A 113 -3.57 9.73 -11.75
#